data_AF-U1RW75-F1
#
_entry.id   AF-U1RW75-F1
#
_cell.length_a   1.000
_cell.length_b   1.000
_cell.length_c   1.000
_cell.angle_alpha   90.00
_cell.angle_beta   90.00
_cell.angle_gamma   90.00
#
_symmetry.space_group_name_H-M   'P 1'
#
loop_
_entity.id
_entity.type
_entity.pdbx_description
1 polymer ?
#
loop_
_entity_poly.entity_id
_entity_poly.type
_entity_poly.pdbx_seq_one_letter_code
_entity_poly.pdbx_strand_id
1 'polypeptide(L)'
;MTWFSSMIPGAPGNADSIASLAQTLHESAAQAENIEQAVSRIPSSIATWRGHAHLDYLESQQRARSRMIHFNEGMACAANDVESYSWSVRAMHNYVENTLRPAAQELDDAFTRTPAAQRLDAYFSLLAEARTLQGEYRERYNRLKQEAEDLALSLQQALSIEPVAKKSKFAGGFFDPSRTERLSERDIDRINAELKALREGGFDLRAIAQGSIGDCYYLASLMAVMNSPEGQALLADGIRPHYSQDGTIDGYIVTVYDKPGFFSSGSSTEVLVRDTYANGARSSGSAGVISLYEKAFSQLHPGGVNRSTFFESGIAAGYPREALPRVTGQGTSTVDGDGLFGFGSGYDASEQQTIIEAANSGQPTIANTENSDAFENRTAPVDVTLPNGQETRIDIYRGHSYVVTHADSSGLTLVNPHGTNTVSETGTATPNGEFTISWEDFGEYYGNVTLGAVK
;
A
#
# COMPACT_ATOMS: atom_id res chain seq x y z
N MET A 1 -19.53 -50.80 5.65
CA MET A 1 -19.68 -49.92 4.47
C MET A 1 -19.60 -48.50 4.98
N THR A 2 -18.77 -47.66 4.38
CA THR A 2 -18.70 -46.23 4.70
C THR A 2 -19.70 -45.49 3.81
N TRP A 3 -20.63 -44.76 4.42
CA TRP A 3 -21.67 -44.00 3.73
C TRP A 3 -21.44 -42.49 3.88
N PHE A 4 -21.08 -42.05 5.08
CA PHE A 4 -20.93 -40.66 5.49
C PHE A 4 -19.48 -40.31 5.85
N SER A 5 -18.71 -41.23 6.45
CA SER A 5 -17.29 -40.99 6.78
C SER A 5 -16.43 -40.65 5.56
N SER A 6 -16.78 -41.16 4.38
CA SER A 6 -16.11 -40.85 3.11
C SER A 6 -16.33 -39.41 2.61
N MET A 7 -17.29 -38.67 3.22
CA MET A 7 -17.57 -37.27 2.89
C MET A 7 -16.60 -36.30 3.58
N ILE A 8 -15.82 -36.76 4.56
CA ILE A 8 -14.83 -35.94 5.29
C ILE A 8 -13.44 -36.19 4.68
N PRO A 9 -12.89 -35.24 3.90
CA PRO A 9 -11.56 -35.39 3.34
C PRO A 9 -10.48 -35.35 4.43
N GLY A 10 -9.27 -35.80 4.09
CA GLY A 10 -8.10 -35.60 4.96
C GLY A 10 -7.73 -34.12 5.11
N ALA A 11 -7.00 -33.79 6.18
CA ALA A 11 -6.39 -32.47 6.31
C ALA A 11 -5.22 -32.32 5.32
N PRO A 12 -5.10 -31.18 4.62
CA PRO A 12 -4.00 -30.94 3.69
C PRO A 12 -2.70 -30.61 4.42
N GLY A 13 -1.57 -30.73 3.71
CA GLY A 13 -0.25 -30.30 4.20
C GLY A 13 0.42 -31.28 5.17
N ASN A 14 1.70 -31.01 5.44
CA ASN A 14 2.53 -31.77 6.39
C ASN A 14 3.10 -30.80 7.42
N ALA A 15 2.50 -30.76 8.61
CA ALA A 15 2.89 -29.82 9.65
C ALA A 15 4.34 -30.00 10.14
N ASP A 16 4.84 -31.23 10.20
CA ASP A 16 6.21 -31.48 10.68
C ASP A 16 7.26 -31.00 9.67
N SER A 17 6.99 -31.15 8.37
CA SER A 17 7.83 -30.57 7.31
C SER A 17 7.82 -29.04 7.35
N ILE A 18 6.64 -28.43 7.57
CA ILE A 18 6.51 -26.97 7.69
C ILE A 18 7.24 -26.46 8.94
N ALA A 19 7.09 -27.13 10.09
CA ALA A 19 7.80 -26.79 11.32
C ALA A 19 9.33 -26.93 11.16
N SER A 20 9.80 -27.96 10.44
CA SER A 20 11.22 -28.11 10.12
C SER A 20 11.75 -26.98 9.23
N LEU A 21 10.92 -26.46 8.32
CA LEU A 21 11.27 -25.29 7.50
C LEU A 21 11.38 -24.02 8.36
N ALA A 22 10.43 -23.80 9.28
CA ALA A 22 10.50 -22.69 10.23
C ALA A 22 11.81 -22.70 11.02
N GLN A 23 12.20 -23.87 11.55
CA GLN A 23 13.47 -24.03 12.28
C GLN A 23 14.69 -23.68 11.40
N THR A 24 14.70 -24.09 10.13
CA THR A 24 15.78 -23.77 9.19
C THR A 24 15.85 -22.26 8.91
N LEU A 25 14.70 -21.59 8.81
CA LEU A 25 14.62 -20.14 8.63
C LEU A 25 15.11 -19.39 9.88
N HIS A 26 14.77 -19.85 11.09
CA HIS A 26 15.30 -19.31 12.34
C HIS A 26 16.82 -19.40 12.40
N GLU A 27 17.39 -20.55 12.04
CA GLU A 27 18.84 -20.73 12.01
C GLU A 27 19.51 -19.81 10.98
N SER A 28 18.88 -19.62 9.83
CA SER A 28 19.36 -18.70 8.78
C SER A 28 19.32 -17.24 9.24
N ALA A 29 18.26 -16.83 9.93
CA ALA A 29 18.14 -15.50 10.53
C ALA A 29 19.22 -15.25 11.59
N ALA A 30 19.46 -16.21 12.48
CA ALA A 30 20.53 -16.11 13.49
C ALA A 30 21.93 -16.03 12.86
N GLN A 31 22.18 -16.77 11.77
CA GLN A 31 23.45 -16.67 11.04
C GLN A 31 23.63 -15.28 10.41
N ALA A 32 22.59 -14.75 9.78
CA ALA A 32 22.64 -13.44 9.15
C ALA A 32 22.79 -12.30 10.17
N GLU A 33 22.22 -12.45 11.38
CA GLU A 33 22.47 -11.56 12.51
C GLU A 33 23.93 -11.57 12.95
N ASN A 34 24.54 -12.76 13.08
CA ASN A 34 25.97 -12.87 13.44
C ASN A 34 26.88 -12.18 12.41
N ILE A 35 26.55 -12.26 11.11
CA ILE A 35 27.29 -11.56 10.06
C ILE A 35 27.11 -10.04 10.19
N GLU A 36 25.89 -9.55 10.45
CA GLU A 36 25.62 -8.13 10.70
C GLU A 36 26.45 -7.62 11.86
N GLN A 37 26.48 -8.35 12.98
CA GLN A 37 27.25 -7.98 14.16
C GLN A 37 28.75 -7.94 13.86
N ALA A 38 29.27 -8.86 13.05
CA ALA A 38 30.66 -8.84 12.62
C ALA A 38 30.97 -7.59 11.77
N VAL A 39 30.10 -7.23 10.82
CA VAL A 39 30.22 -6.02 9.99
C VAL A 39 30.14 -4.75 10.84
N SER A 40 29.30 -4.73 11.87
CA SER A 40 29.13 -3.58 12.78
C SER A 40 30.41 -3.23 13.55
N ARG A 41 31.32 -4.19 13.75
CA ARG A 41 32.57 -4.01 14.51
C ARG A 41 33.72 -3.49 13.66
N ILE A 42 33.64 -3.57 12.33
CA ILE A 42 34.74 -3.16 11.43
C ILE A 42 35.17 -1.70 11.65
N PRO A 43 34.27 -0.70 11.84
CA PRO A 43 34.66 0.67 12.11
C PRO A 43 35.66 0.84 13.26
N SER A 44 35.54 0.03 14.32
CA SER A 44 36.48 0.06 15.45
C SER A 44 37.89 -0.39 15.05
N SER A 45 38.00 -1.35 14.13
CA SER A 45 39.25 -1.89 13.62
C SER A 45 39.97 -0.95 12.65
N ILE A 46 39.26 0.04 12.08
CA ILE A 46 39.81 1.03 11.14
C ILE A 46 39.79 2.45 11.71
N ALA A 47 39.66 2.62 13.03
CA ALA A 47 39.47 3.93 13.68
C ALA A 47 40.62 4.94 13.44
N THR A 48 41.78 4.46 13.01
CA THR A 48 42.95 5.28 12.66
C THR A 48 42.94 5.79 11.22
N TRP A 49 42.06 5.27 10.35
CA TRP A 49 41.93 5.74 8.97
C TRP A 49 41.34 7.17 8.97
N ARG A 50 41.81 8.00 8.05
CA ARG A 50 41.44 9.42 7.92
C ARG A 50 41.20 9.78 6.46
N GLY A 51 40.44 10.84 6.23
CA GLY A 51 40.13 11.37 4.90
C GLY A 51 38.85 10.81 4.27
N HIS A 52 38.55 11.25 3.05
CA HIS A 52 37.29 10.96 2.36
C HIS A 52 36.99 9.46 2.21
N ALA A 53 37.98 8.64 1.85
CA ALA A 53 37.79 7.19 1.70
C ALA A 53 37.34 6.50 3.00
N HIS A 54 37.74 7.02 4.17
CA HIS A 54 37.26 6.51 5.46
C HIS A 54 35.78 6.87 5.68
N LEU A 55 35.40 8.11 5.38
CA LEU A 55 34.01 8.58 5.48
C LEU A 55 33.10 7.81 4.53
N ASP A 56 33.50 7.64 3.26
CA ASP A 56 32.76 6.88 2.25
C ASP A 56 32.55 5.42 2.68
N TYR A 57 33.58 4.81 3.30
CA TYR A 57 33.47 3.47 3.85
C TYR A 57 32.45 3.40 5.00
N LEU A 58 32.53 4.31 5.98
CA LEU A 58 31.60 4.32 7.11
C LEU A 58 30.15 4.50 6.64
N GLU A 59 29.94 5.38 5.66
CA GLU A 59 28.62 5.62 5.06
C GLU A 59 28.11 4.37 4.33
N SER A 60 28.97 3.72 3.53
CA SER A 60 28.64 2.47 2.83
C SER A 60 28.34 1.32 3.79
N GLN A 61 29.13 1.21 4.86
CA GLN A 61 28.95 0.19 5.89
C GLN A 61 27.64 0.39 6.65
N GLN A 62 27.30 1.62 7.03
CA GLN A 62 26.04 1.92 7.73
C GLN A 62 24.83 1.58 6.87
N ARG A 63 24.88 1.84 5.55
CA ARG A 63 23.85 1.42 4.60
C ARG A 63 23.73 -0.10 4.51
N ALA A 64 24.86 -0.80 4.36
CA ALA A 64 24.86 -2.26 4.28
C ALA A 64 24.31 -2.90 5.55
N ARG A 65 24.72 -2.37 6.71
CA ARG A 65 24.26 -2.79 8.03
C ARG A 65 22.74 -2.63 8.17
N SER A 66 22.21 -1.47 7.81
CA SER A 66 20.76 -1.21 7.88
C SER A 66 19.97 -2.23 7.04
N ARG A 67 20.41 -2.53 5.81
CA ARG A 67 19.78 -3.56 4.97
C ARG A 67 19.81 -4.95 5.60
N MET A 68 20.95 -5.32 6.21
CA MET A 68 21.08 -6.61 6.88
C MET A 68 20.15 -6.73 8.08
N ILE A 69 20.03 -5.67 8.90
CA ILE A 69 19.06 -5.65 10.02
C ILE A 69 17.64 -5.91 9.50
N HIS A 70 17.19 -5.17 8.49
CA HIS A 70 15.84 -5.35 7.94
C HIS A 70 15.62 -6.75 7.34
N PHE A 71 16.60 -7.27 6.60
CA PHE A 71 16.54 -8.63 6.05
C PHE A 71 16.48 -9.69 7.16
N ASN A 72 17.28 -9.55 8.21
CA ASN A 72 17.32 -10.48 9.34
C ASN A 72 16.00 -10.50 10.10
N GLU A 73 15.47 -9.31 10.42
CA GLU A 73 14.16 -9.18 11.07
C GLU A 73 13.04 -9.74 10.20
N GLY A 74 13.06 -9.46 8.89
CA GLY A 74 12.10 -10.01 7.93
C GLY A 74 12.11 -11.53 7.92
N MET A 75 13.30 -12.15 7.85
CA MET A 75 13.44 -13.60 7.92
C MET A 75 12.96 -14.17 9.26
N ALA A 76 13.25 -13.50 10.39
CA ALA A 76 12.78 -13.93 11.70
C ALA A 76 11.25 -13.88 11.81
N CYS A 77 10.61 -12.82 11.29
CA CYS A 77 9.15 -12.72 11.23
C CYS A 77 8.56 -13.83 10.35
N ALA A 78 9.11 -14.04 9.15
CA ALA A 78 8.65 -15.12 8.27
C ALA A 78 8.82 -16.50 8.91
N ALA A 79 9.89 -16.74 9.66
CA ALA A 79 10.09 -17.99 10.38
C ALA A 79 8.97 -18.24 11.41
N ASN A 80 8.62 -17.23 12.21
CA ASN A 80 7.50 -17.28 13.15
C ASN A 80 6.14 -17.52 12.44
N ASP A 81 5.94 -16.90 11.27
CA ASP A 81 4.70 -17.08 10.50
C ASP A 81 4.61 -18.50 9.91
N VAL A 82 5.73 -19.07 9.41
CA VAL A 82 5.79 -20.47 8.97
C VAL A 82 5.51 -21.42 10.15
N GLU A 83 6.06 -21.12 11.33
CA GLU A 83 5.80 -21.89 12.54
C GLU A 83 4.30 -21.84 12.91
N SER A 84 3.72 -20.65 12.94
CA SER A 84 2.30 -20.42 13.24
C SER A 84 1.40 -21.20 12.27
N TYR A 85 1.68 -21.16 10.97
CA TYR A 85 0.94 -21.93 9.99
C TYR A 85 1.10 -23.45 10.20
N SER A 86 2.26 -23.93 10.65
CA SER A 86 2.45 -25.34 11.00
C SER A 86 1.51 -25.78 12.14
N TRP A 87 1.25 -24.90 13.11
CA TRP A 87 0.31 -25.15 14.20
C TRP A 87 -1.13 -25.20 13.70
N SER A 88 -1.51 -24.33 12.77
CA SER A 88 -2.83 -24.37 12.12
C SER A 88 -3.05 -25.66 11.32
N VAL A 89 -2.03 -26.13 10.59
CA VAL A 89 -2.08 -27.41 9.89
C VAL A 89 -2.26 -28.56 10.90
N ARG A 90 -1.49 -28.59 11.99
CA ARG A 90 -1.65 -29.56 13.10
C ARG A 90 -3.06 -29.52 13.68
N ALA A 91 -3.60 -28.32 13.93
CA ALA A 91 -4.95 -28.15 14.47
C ALA A 91 -6.02 -28.72 13.51
N MET A 92 -5.87 -28.51 12.20
CA MET A 92 -6.76 -29.09 11.20
C MET A 92 -6.68 -30.61 11.17
N HIS A 93 -5.47 -31.20 11.17
CA HIS A 93 -5.29 -32.65 11.27
C HIS A 93 -5.96 -33.22 12.53
N ASN A 94 -5.71 -32.60 13.69
CA ASN A 94 -6.30 -33.03 14.96
C ASN A 94 -7.83 -32.95 14.94
N TYR A 95 -8.41 -31.90 14.36
CA TYR A 95 -9.87 -31.75 14.29
C TYR A 95 -10.51 -32.77 13.33
N VAL A 96 -9.88 -33.01 12.18
CA VAL A 96 -10.37 -34.01 11.21
C VAL A 96 -10.35 -35.41 11.82
N GLU A 97 -9.23 -35.82 12.40
CA GLU A 97 -9.06 -37.19 12.90
C GLU A 97 -9.76 -37.45 14.23
N ASN A 98 -9.84 -36.45 15.13
CA ASN A 98 -10.40 -36.67 16.47
C ASN A 98 -11.82 -36.12 16.66
N THR A 99 -12.38 -35.39 15.69
CA THR A 99 -13.73 -34.82 15.80
C THR A 99 -14.59 -35.21 14.61
N LEU A 100 -14.21 -34.81 13.40
CA LEU A 100 -15.08 -34.98 12.22
C LEU A 100 -15.21 -36.43 11.78
N ARG A 101 -14.10 -37.18 11.70
CA ARG A 101 -14.12 -38.59 11.29
C ARG A 101 -14.84 -39.50 12.30
N PRO A 102 -14.58 -39.40 13.62
CA PRO A 102 -15.35 -40.17 14.60
C PRO A 102 -16.85 -39.88 14.53
N ALA A 103 -17.24 -38.60 14.47
CA ALA A 103 -18.65 -38.22 14.34
C ALA A 103 -19.29 -38.80 13.06
N ALA A 104 -18.59 -38.73 11.92
CA ALA A 104 -19.10 -39.30 10.67
C ALA A 104 -19.16 -40.84 10.69
N GLN A 105 -18.26 -41.50 11.43
CA GLN A 105 -18.31 -42.95 11.66
C GLN A 105 -19.51 -43.34 12.53
N GLU A 106 -19.88 -42.54 13.53
CA GLU A 106 -21.09 -42.77 14.32
C GLU A 106 -22.36 -42.73 13.46
N LEU A 107 -22.40 -41.84 12.45
CA LEU A 107 -23.49 -41.81 11.46
C LEU A 107 -23.53 -43.09 10.61
N ASP A 108 -22.37 -43.61 10.19
CA ASP A 108 -22.26 -44.88 9.47
C ASP A 108 -22.76 -46.06 10.30
N ASP A 109 -22.41 -46.07 11.58
CA ASP A 109 -22.82 -47.10 12.54
C ASP A 109 -24.31 -47.01 12.87
N ALA A 110 -24.87 -45.79 12.97
CA ALA A 110 -26.30 -45.56 13.15
C ALA A 110 -27.10 -46.06 11.93
N PHE A 111 -26.63 -45.77 10.72
CA PHE A 111 -27.26 -46.25 9.50
C PHE A 111 -27.21 -47.78 9.39
N THR A 112 -26.07 -48.38 9.72
CA THR A 112 -25.90 -49.84 9.68
C THR A 112 -26.84 -50.55 10.66
N ARG A 113 -27.06 -49.97 11.85
CA ARG A 113 -28.00 -50.47 12.87
C ARG A 113 -29.48 -50.24 12.52
N THR A 114 -29.77 -49.37 11.56
CA THR A 114 -31.16 -49.05 11.20
C THR A 114 -31.84 -50.22 10.48
N PRO A 115 -33.05 -50.64 10.92
CA PRO A 115 -33.83 -51.69 10.26
C PRO A 115 -34.13 -51.33 8.79
N ALA A 116 -34.11 -52.35 7.91
CA ALA A 116 -34.22 -52.14 6.46
C ALA A 116 -35.43 -51.28 6.04
N ALA A 117 -36.58 -51.46 6.70
CA ALA A 117 -37.81 -50.71 6.42
C ALA A 117 -37.72 -49.19 6.72
N GLN A 118 -36.77 -48.76 7.55
CA GLN A 118 -36.58 -47.37 7.97
C GLN A 118 -35.34 -46.71 7.35
N ARG A 119 -34.56 -47.46 6.56
CA ARG A 119 -33.26 -46.97 6.06
C ARG A 119 -33.38 -45.77 5.13
N LEU A 120 -34.45 -45.64 4.35
CA LEU A 120 -34.64 -44.52 3.43
C LEU A 120 -34.77 -43.18 4.19
N ASP A 121 -35.61 -43.14 5.22
CA ASP A 121 -35.82 -41.94 6.03
C ASP A 121 -34.60 -41.64 6.92
N ALA A 122 -33.99 -42.67 7.50
CA ALA A 122 -32.76 -42.54 8.27
C ALA A 122 -31.60 -42.02 7.41
N TYR A 123 -31.48 -42.47 6.16
CA TYR A 123 -30.45 -42.00 5.23
C TYR A 123 -30.52 -40.48 5.05
N PHE A 124 -31.70 -39.91 4.78
CA PHE A 124 -31.82 -38.47 4.56
C PHE A 124 -31.57 -37.64 5.81
N SER A 125 -31.96 -38.15 6.99
CA SER A 125 -31.68 -37.50 8.27
C SER A 125 -30.18 -37.48 8.57
N LEU A 126 -29.51 -38.64 8.47
CA LEU A 126 -28.07 -38.76 8.70
C LEU A 126 -27.24 -38.03 7.64
N LEU A 127 -27.74 -37.93 6.40
CA LEU A 127 -27.11 -37.14 5.34
C LEU A 127 -27.12 -35.64 5.68
N ALA A 128 -28.18 -35.13 6.33
CA ALA A 128 -28.22 -33.74 6.76
C ALA A 128 -27.17 -33.45 7.86
N GLU A 129 -27.00 -34.38 8.80
CA GLU A 129 -25.94 -34.30 9.82
C GLU A 129 -24.55 -34.38 9.19
N ALA A 130 -24.32 -35.31 8.26
CA ALA A 130 -23.06 -35.43 7.53
C ALA A 130 -22.71 -34.16 6.73
N ARG A 131 -23.70 -33.48 6.16
CA ARG A 131 -23.50 -32.19 5.48
C ARG A 131 -23.11 -31.06 6.44
N THR A 132 -23.56 -31.12 7.69
CA THR A 132 -23.13 -30.17 8.73
C THR A 132 -21.64 -30.35 9.03
N LEU A 133 -21.19 -31.59 9.23
CA LEU A 133 -19.77 -31.93 9.40
C LEU A 133 -18.92 -31.50 8.19
N GLN A 134 -19.44 -31.66 6.97
CA GLN A 134 -18.77 -31.19 5.75
C GLN A 134 -18.69 -29.66 5.70
N GLY A 135 -19.72 -28.96 6.17
CA GLY A 135 -19.72 -27.50 6.31
C GLY A 135 -18.61 -27.02 7.24
N GLU A 136 -18.48 -27.65 8.41
CA GLU A 136 -17.42 -27.36 9.39
C GLU A 136 -16.02 -27.62 8.82
N TYR A 137 -15.82 -28.75 8.13
CA TYR A 137 -14.57 -29.04 7.42
C TYR A 137 -14.23 -27.91 6.45
N ARG A 138 -15.19 -27.51 5.61
CA ARG A 138 -14.98 -26.50 4.57
C ARG A 138 -14.65 -25.13 5.15
N GLU A 139 -15.29 -24.74 6.24
CA GLU A 139 -14.99 -23.48 6.93
C GLU A 139 -13.54 -23.45 7.45
N ARG A 140 -13.09 -24.53 8.10
CA ARG A 140 -11.71 -24.65 8.59
C ARG A 140 -10.70 -24.74 7.46
N TYR A 141 -11.01 -25.49 6.41
CA TYR A 141 -10.18 -25.58 5.21
C TYR A 141 -10.01 -24.21 4.54
N ASN A 142 -11.09 -23.43 4.42
CA ASN A 142 -11.02 -22.09 3.83
C ASN A 142 -10.20 -21.12 4.70
N ARG A 143 -10.30 -21.21 6.04
CA ARG A 143 -9.41 -20.46 6.95
C ARG A 143 -7.94 -20.83 6.75
N LEU A 144 -7.64 -22.13 6.73
CA LEU A 144 -6.27 -22.60 6.50
C LEU A 144 -5.73 -22.15 5.13
N LYS A 145 -6.58 -22.10 4.11
CA LYS A 145 -6.21 -21.56 2.80
C LYS A 145 -5.85 -20.06 2.87
N GLN A 146 -6.64 -19.26 3.57
CA GLN A 146 -6.36 -17.83 3.77
C GLN A 146 -5.03 -17.63 4.52
N GLU A 147 -4.79 -18.41 5.58
CA GLU A 147 -3.52 -18.35 6.33
C GLU A 147 -2.32 -18.72 5.45
N ALA A 148 -2.49 -19.65 4.50
CA ALA A 148 -1.44 -19.98 3.53
C ALA A 148 -1.16 -18.82 2.55
N GLU A 149 -2.19 -18.08 2.14
CA GLU A 149 -2.06 -16.88 1.31
C GLU A 149 -1.35 -15.75 2.08
N ASP A 150 -1.73 -15.51 3.34
CA ASP A 150 -1.07 -14.54 4.21
C ASP A 150 0.40 -14.91 4.48
N LEU A 151 0.69 -16.20 4.69
CA LEU A 151 2.06 -16.70 4.82
C LEU A 151 2.89 -16.43 3.55
N ALA A 152 2.31 -16.59 2.37
CA ALA A 152 3.01 -16.30 1.12
C ALA A 152 3.40 -14.82 1.03
N LEU A 153 2.52 -13.92 1.46
CA LEU A 153 2.82 -12.48 1.54
C LEU A 153 3.94 -12.17 2.54
N SER A 154 3.95 -12.85 3.68
CA SER A 154 5.04 -12.71 4.67
C SER A 154 6.39 -13.19 4.13
N LEU A 155 6.42 -14.33 3.46
CA LEU A 155 7.62 -14.84 2.80
C LEU A 155 8.11 -13.90 1.69
N GLN A 156 7.20 -13.34 0.90
CA GLN A 156 7.54 -12.34 -0.12
C GLN A 156 8.15 -11.08 0.51
N GLN A 157 7.54 -10.55 1.57
CA GLN A 157 8.04 -9.38 2.29
C GLN A 157 9.43 -9.64 2.90
N ALA A 158 9.65 -10.81 3.51
CA ALA A 158 10.93 -11.17 4.10
C ALA A 158 12.10 -11.21 3.09
N LEU A 159 11.79 -11.53 1.83
CA LEU A 159 12.76 -11.52 0.74
C LEU A 159 12.87 -10.16 0.03
N SER A 160 12.01 -9.21 0.36
CA SER A 160 12.01 -7.87 -0.21
C SER A 160 13.16 -7.06 0.36
N ILE A 161 14.24 -6.92 -0.43
CA ILE A 161 15.37 -6.06 -0.08
C ILE A 161 15.08 -4.66 -0.63
N GLU A 162 14.78 -3.73 0.26
CA GLU A 162 14.50 -2.35 -0.10
C GLU A 162 15.69 -1.69 -0.84
N PRO A 163 15.49 -1.19 -2.06
CA PRO A 163 16.53 -0.49 -2.80
C PRO A 163 16.94 0.82 -2.12
N VAL A 164 18.25 1.06 -2.04
CA VAL A 164 18.76 2.33 -1.50
C VAL A 164 18.56 3.46 -2.49
N ALA A 165 18.27 4.65 -1.97
CA ALA A 165 18.25 5.88 -2.75
C ALA A 165 19.62 6.18 -3.39
N LYS A 166 19.72 6.12 -4.72
CA LYS A 166 20.99 6.24 -5.47
C LYS A 166 21.44 7.69 -5.71
N LYS A 167 20.50 8.64 -5.80
CA LYS A 167 20.75 10.04 -6.19
C LYS A 167 20.29 11.07 -5.16
N SER A 168 20.00 10.63 -3.93
CA SER A 168 19.63 11.54 -2.85
C SER A 168 20.87 12.10 -2.17
N LYS A 169 20.91 13.43 -1.95
CA LYS A 169 21.94 14.09 -1.11
C LYS A 169 21.87 13.65 0.36
N PHE A 170 20.82 12.92 0.73
CA PHE A 170 20.55 12.41 2.06
C PHE A 170 20.74 10.89 2.18
N ALA A 171 21.20 10.21 1.12
CA ALA A 171 21.40 8.77 1.12
C ALA A 171 22.32 8.32 2.27
N GLY A 172 21.94 7.27 2.99
CA GLY A 172 22.63 6.76 4.19
C GLY A 172 22.45 7.61 5.46
N GLY A 173 21.77 8.76 5.39
CA GLY A 173 21.57 9.68 6.50
C GLY A 173 20.17 9.62 7.14
N PHE A 174 19.94 10.49 8.13
CA PHE A 174 18.65 10.56 8.83
C PHE A 174 17.47 10.86 7.89
N PHE A 175 17.70 11.66 6.85
CA PHE A 175 16.74 12.07 5.83
C PHE A 175 16.75 11.18 4.57
N ASP A 176 17.34 9.99 4.63
CA ASP A 176 17.34 9.05 3.50
C ASP A 176 15.89 8.65 3.16
N PRO A 177 15.41 8.84 1.91
CA PRO A 177 14.07 8.42 1.52
C PRO A 177 13.86 6.91 1.59
N SER A 178 14.92 6.10 1.46
CA SER A 178 14.84 4.63 1.56
C SER A 178 14.89 4.10 2.99
N ARG A 179 15.05 4.97 4.00
CA ARG A 179 15.05 4.56 5.41
C ARG A 179 13.65 4.12 5.83
N THR A 180 13.52 2.89 6.30
CA THR A 180 12.26 2.38 6.85
C THR A 180 12.24 2.40 8.37
N GLU A 181 11.03 2.37 8.93
CA GLU A 181 10.74 2.31 10.35
C GLU A 181 9.54 1.40 10.59
N ARG A 182 9.67 0.49 11.56
CA ARG A 182 8.59 -0.42 11.96
C ARG A 182 7.39 0.37 12.48
N LEU A 183 6.21 -0.15 12.24
CA LEU A 183 5.00 0.40 12.84
C LEU A 183 5.07 0.25 14.36
N SER A 184 4.97 1.36 15.07
CA SER A 184 4.77 1.36 16.52
C SER A 184 3.30 1.13 16.87
N GLU A 185 3.01 0.79 18.13
CA GLU A 185 1.62 0.72 18.64
C GLU A 185 0.83 2.01 18.35
N ARG A 186 1.49 3.17 18.47
CA ARG A 186 0.87 4.47 18.16
C ARG A 186 0.55 4.62 16.67
N ASP A 187 1.40 4.08 15.80
CA ASP A 187 1.13 4.10 14.35
C ASP A 187 -0.05 3.18 14.05
N ILE A 188 -0.11 2.00 14.66
CA ILE A 188 -1.24 1.06 14.54
C ILE A 188 -2.55 1.70 15.01
N ASP A 189 -2.58 2.34 16.19
CA ASP A 189 -3.76 3.03 16.71
C ASP A 189 -4.23 4.14 15.77
N ARG A 190 -3.29 4.95 15.25
CA ARG A 190 -3.62 6.01 14.30
C ARG A 190 -4.16 5.43 12.99
N ILE A 191 -3.48 4.44 12.40
CA ILE A 191 -3.93 3.80 11.16
C ILE A 191 -5.34 3.25 11.33
N ASN A 192 -5.64 2.58 12.44
CA ASN A 192 -6.99 2.07 12.71
C ASN A 192 -8.03 3.19 12.84
N ALA A 193 -7.67 4.32 13.45
CA ALA A 193 -8.53 5.50 13.53
C ALA A 193 -8.76 6.13 12.14
N GLU A 194 -7.73 6.22 11.31
CA GLU A 194 -7.83 6.73 9.94
C GLU A 194 -8.66 5.81 9.04
N LEU A 195 -8.47 4.48 9.13
CA LEU A 195 -9.30 3.50 8.43
C LEU A 195 -10.78 3.63 8.83
N LYS A 196 -11.05 3.88 10.11
CA LYS A 196 -12.42 4.16 10.57
C LYS A 196 -12.95 5.47 9.97
N ALA A 197 -12.18 6.55 10.03
CA ALA A 197 -12.56 7.85 9.46
C ALA A 197 -12.83 7.75 7.95
N LEU A 198 -12.01 6.99 7.22
CA LEU A 198 -12.20 6.73 5.79
C LEU A 198 -13.51 5.97 5.51
N ARG A 199 -13.83 4.93 6.29
CA ARG A 199 -15.12 4.21 6.16
C ARG A 199 -16.32 5.09 6.46
N GLU A 200 -16.15 6.08 7.33
CA GLU A 200 -17.18 7.06 7.69
C GLU A 200 -17.23 8.25 6.70
N GLY A 201 -16.33 8.31 5.72
CA GLY A 201 -16.24 9.41 4.74
C GLY A 201 -15.77 10.74 5.35
N GLY A 202 -15.10 10.70 6.51
CA GLY A 202 -14.73 11.86 7.32
C GLY A 202 -13.24 12.16 7.38
N PHE A 203 -12.39 11.46 6.61
CA PHE A 203 -10.96 11.73 6.59
C PHE A 203 -10.65 13.02 5.81
N ASP A 204 -9.80 13.89 6.35
CA ASP A 204 -9.37 15.12 5.68
C ASP A 204 -8.06 14.88 4.92
N LEU A 205 -8.15 14.87 3.59
CA LEU A 205 -6.98 14.68 2.71
C LEU A 205 -5.90 15.74 2.92
N ARG A 206 -6.24 16.93 3.47
CA ARG A 206 -5.28 18.00 3.78
C ARG A 206 -4.35 17.65 4.95
N ALA A 207 -4.64 16.59 5.69
CA ALA A 207 -3.74 16.05 6.70
C ALA A 207 -2.53 15.32 6.10
N ILE A 208 -2.55 15.03 4.80
CA ILE A 208 -1.49 14.31 4.10
C ILE A 208 -0.38 15.26 3.67
N ALA A 209 0.85 14.85 3.93
CA ALA A 209 2.04 15.50 3.43
C ALA A 209 3.03 14.46 2.90
N GLN A 210 3.47 14.68 1.66
CA GLN A 210 4.54 13.94 1.02
C GLN A 210 5.86 14.17 1.76
N GLY A 211 6.65 13.11 1.82
CA GLY A 211 7.99 13.15 2.38
C GLY A 211 9.07 13.44 1.34
N SER A 212 10.15 12.67 1.43
CA SER A 212 11.39 12.83 0.68
C SER A 212 11.41 12.04 -0.62
N ILE A 213 10.35 11.28 -0.89
CA ILE A 213 10.17 10.43 -2.06
C ILE A 213 9.43 11.25 -3.12
N GLY A 214 9.89 11.18 -4.37
CA GLY A 214 9.36 12.01 -5.48
C GLY A 214 8.16 11.37 -6.18
N ASP A 215 7.18 10.86 -5.44
CA ASP A 215 6.02 10.09 -5.89
C ASP A 215 4.71 10.92 -5.87
N CYS A 216 4.81 12.23 -6.14
CA CYS A 216 3.70 13.18 -6.00
C CYS A 216 2.46 12.78 -6.83
N TYR A 217 2.68 12.18 -8.00
CA TYR A 217 1.62 11.66 -8.86
C TYR A 217 0.80 10.54 -8.20
N TYR A 218 1.45 9.67 -7.42
CA TYR A 218 0.80 8.55 -6.73
C TYR A 218 0.05 9.05 -5.48
N LEU A 219 0.69 9.93 -4.69
CA LEU A 219 0.04 10.54 -3.53
C LEU A 219 -1.14 11.43 -3.93
N ALA A 220 -1.01 12.24 -4.98
CA ALA A 220 -2.14 13.01 -5.52
C ALA A 220 -3.26 12.09 -6.02
N SER A 221 -2.94 10.91 -6.58
CA SER A 221 -3.96 9.92 -6.97
C SER A 221 -4.72 9.37 -5.77
N LEU A 222 -4.02 9.00 -4.68
CA LEU A 222 -4.64 8.56 -3.43
C LEU A 222 -5.51 9.67 -2.80
N MET A 223 -4.97 10.89 -2.71
CA MET A 223 -5.67 12.04 -2.16
C MET A 223 -6.90 12.44 -3.00
N ALA A 224 -6.83 12.34 -4.33
CA ALA A 224 -7.97 12.58 -5.21
C ALA A 224 -9.08 11.55 -5.02
N VAL A 225 -8.72 10.28 -4.77
CA VAL A 225 -9.69 9.24 -4.38
C VAL A 225 -10.27 9.54 -3.00
N MET A 226 -9.48 10.04 -2.05
CA MET A 226 -9.98 10.46 -0.72
C MET A 226 -10.93 11.67 -0.76
N ASN A 227 -11.07 12.37 -1.88
CA ASN A 227 -11.94 13.54 -2.00
C ASN A 227 -13.44 13.20 -2.13
N SER A 228 -13.83 11.92 -2.05
CA SER A 228 -15.23 11.49 -1.96
C SER A 228 -15.43 10.38 -0.92
N PRO A 229 -16.61 10.30 -0.27
CA PRO A 229 -16.91 9.22 0.68
C PRO A 229 -16.74 7.82 0.08
N GLU A 230 -17.16 7.61 -1.18
CA GLU A 230 -16.99 6.35 -1.89
C GLU A 230 -15.53 5.99 -2.09
N GLY A 231 -14.69 6.97 -2.45
CA GLY A 231 -13.26 6.73 -2.62
C GLY A 231 -12.55 6.49 -1.29
N GLN A 232 -12.97 7.16 -0.21
CA GLN A 232 -12.47 6.85 1.14
C GLN A 232 -12.83 5.42 1.56
N ALA A 233 -14.07 4.98 1.32
CA ALA A 233 -14.48 3.60 1.59
C ALA A 233 -13.64 2.59 0.78
N LEU A 234 -13.41 2.85 -0.51
CA LEU A 234 -12.55 2.01 -1.36
C LEU A 234 -11.14 1.86 -0.77
N LEU A 235 -10.52 2.95 -0.32
CA LEU A 235 -9.18 2.91 0.27
C LEU A 235 -9.17 2.20 1.64
N ALA A 236 -10.25 2.30 2.42
CA ALA A 236 -10.34 1.58 3.68
C ALA A 236 -10.58 0.07 3.50
N ASP A 237 -11.28 -0.32 2.43
CA ASP A 237 -11.53 -1.72 2.09
C ASP A 237 -10.31 -2.39 1.45
N GLY A 238 -9.44 -1.60 0.80
CA GLY A 238 -8.15 -2.05 0.28
C GLY A 238 -7.09 -2.31 1.36
N ILE A 239 -7.42 -2.17 2.66
CA ILE A 239 -6.51 -2.40 3.77
C ILE A 239 -7.15 -3.32 4.81
N ARG A 240 -6.47 -4.43 5.11
CA ARG A 240 -6.82 -5.33 6.22
C ARG A 240 -5.66 -5.53 7.19
N PRO A 241 -5.92 -5.69 8.50
CA PRO A 241 -4.85 -5.95 9.47
C PRO A 241 -4.22 -7.33 9.23
N HIS A 242 -2.91 -7.42 9.42
CA HIS A 242 -2.18 -8.67 9.58
C HIS A 242 -1.90 -8.88 11.07
N TYR A 243 -1.99 -10.13 11.53
CA TYR A 243 -1.81 -10.48 12.93
C TYR A 243 -0.58 -11.36 13.11
N SER A 244 0.21 -11.04 14.12
CA SER A 244 1.29 -11.90 14.61
C SER A 244 0.72 -13.15 15.30
N GLN A 245 1.61 -14.09 15.63
CA GLN A 245 1.29 -15.30 16.39
C GLN A 245 0.56 -15.02 17.72
N ASP A 246 0.86 -13.91 18.38
CA ASP A 246 0.26 -13.51 19.65
C ASP A 246 -1.13 -12.88 19.49
N GLY A 247 -1.64 -12.79 18.25
CA GLY A 247 -2.93 -12.17 17.92
C GLY A 247 -2.91 -10.65 17.97
N THR A 248 -1.72 -10.04 17.99
CA THR A 248 -1.56 -8.58 17.92
C THR A 248 -1.30 -8.14 16.49
N ILE A 249 -1.79 -6.94 16.11
CA ILE A 249 -1.52 -6.38 14.78
C ILE A 249 -0.04 -6.02 14.70
N ASP A 250 0.67 -6.58 13.74
CA ASP A 250 2.09 -6.30 13.47
C ASP A 250 2.32 -5.68 12.08
N GLY A 251 1.25 -5.55 11.29
CA GLY A 251 1.28 -4.99 9.95
C GLY A 251 -0.10 -4.92 9.32
N TYR A 252 -0.13 -4.52 8.05
CA TYR A 252 -1.33 -4.41 7.25
C TYR A 252 -1.09 -5.01 5.87
N ILE A 253 -2.10 -5.67 5.33
CA ILE A 253 -2.13 -6.13 3.94
C ILE A 253 -2.89 -5.08 3.14
N VAL A 254 -2.21 -4.57 2.11
CA VAL A 254 -2.67 -3.47 1.26
C VAL A 254 -2.89 -4.01 -0.15
N THR A 255 -4.05 -3.74 -0.73
CA THR A 255 -4.37 -4.04 -2.10
C THR A 255 -3.86 -2.94 -3.03
N VAL A 256 -3.01 -3.30 -3.98
CA VAL A 256 -2.59 -2.44 -5.10
C VAL A 256 -3.15 -3.02 -6.39
N TYR A 257 -3.89 -2.23 -7.15
CA TYR A 257 -4.52 -2.70 -8.37
C TYR A 257 -3.53 -2.72 -9.55
N ASP A 258 -3.80 -3.58 -10.52
CA ASP A 258 -3.18 -3.54 -11.83
C ASP A 258 -3.93 -2.61 -12.74
N LYS A 259 -3.19 -2.01 -13.68
CA LYS A 259 -3.81 -1.21 -14.73
C LYS A 259 -4.79 -2.11 -15.51
N PRO A 260 -6.08 -1.77 -15.61
CA PRO A 260 -7.05 -2.57 -16.34
C PRO A 260 -6.61 -2.67 -17.81
N GLY A 261 -6.66 -3.89 -18.33
CA GLY A 261 -6.38 -4.18 -19.74
C GLY A 261 -7.63 -3.94 -20.58
N PHE A 262 -7.46 -3.86 -21.90
CA PHE A 262 -8.57 -3.64 -22.86
C PHE A 262 -9.69 -4.70 -22.77
N PHE A 263 -9.42 -5.86 -22.15
CA PHE A 263 -10.36 -6.97 -22.00
C PHE A 263 -10.47 -7.53 -20.57
N SER A 264 -9.91 -6.84 -19.56
CA SER A 264 -9.96 -7.32 -18.17
C SER A 264 -10.11 -6.18 -17.18
N SER A 265 -11.02 -6.33 -16.23
CA SER A 265 -10.95 -5.61 -14.95
C SER A 265 -9.56 -5.83 -14.36
N GLY A 266 -8.95 -4.78 -13.79
CA GLY A 266 -7.60 -4.86 -13.23
C GLY A 266 -7.51 -6.04 -12.25
N SER A 267 -6.48 -6.89 -12.41
CA SER A 267 -6.06 -7.77 -11.31
C SER A 267 -5.60 -6.92 -10.12
N SER A 268 -5.44 -7.52 -8.95
CA SER A 268 -4.90 -6.81 -7.79
C SER A 268 -3.82 -7.66 -7.15
N THR A 269 -2.83 -6.99 -6.59
CA THR A 269 -1.77 -7.61 -5.80
C THR A 269 -1.92 -7.17 -4.35
N GLU A 270 -2.02 -8.12 -3.43
CA GLU A 270 -1.93 -7.84 -2.01
C GLU A 270 -0.45 -7.75 -1.60
N VAL A 271 -0.14 -6.80 -0.72
CA VAL A 271 1.22 -6.57 -0.23
C VAL A 271 1.18 -6.42 1.27
N LEU A 272 1.98 -7.21 1.98
CA LEU A 272 2.14 -7.07 3.42
C LEU A 272 3.10 -5.91 3.73
N VAL A 273 2.68 -5.04 4.66
CA VAL A 273 3.40 -3.84 5.10
C VAL A 273 3.55 -3.89 6.61
N ARG A 274 4.78 -4.07 7.10
CA ARG A 274 5.14 -4.09 8.54
C ARG A 274 6.05 -2.93 8.95
N ASP A 275 6.56 -2.20 7.97
CA ASP A 275 7.32 -0.98 8.14
C ASP A 275 6.87 0.06 7.13
N THR A 276 7.20 1.33 7.34
CA THR A 276 6.93 2.42 6.39
C THR A 276 8.20 3.23 6.19
N TYR A 277 8.24 4.14 5.23
CA TYR A 277 9.38 5.03 5.07
C TYR A 277 9.39 6.09 6.16
N ALA A 278 10.45 6.11 6.98
CA ALA A 278 10.61 7.08 8.06
C ALA A 278 10.52 8.52 7.53
N ASN A 279 10.98 8.76 6.30
CA ASN A 279 10.94 10.06 5.63
C ASN A 279 10.01 10.07 4.40
N GLY A 280 9.06 9.14 4.31
CA GLY A 280 8.06 9.11 3.24
C GLY A 280 6.80 9.92 3.57
N ALA A 281 5.71 9.61 2.87
CA ALA A 281 4.41 10.21 3.06
C ALA A 281 3.88 10.00 4.48
N ARG A 282 3.19 11.02 5.02
CA ARG A 282 2.66 11.03 6.39
C ARG A 282 1.26 11.60 6.42
N SER A 283 0.49 11.20 7.41
CA SER A 283 -0.79 11.80 7.78
C SER A 283 -0.66 12.44 9.16
N SER A 284 -1.06 13.71 9.29
CA SER A 284 -0.92 14.50 10.52
C SER A 284 0.50 14.43 11.10
N GLY A 285 1.50 14.44 10.23
CA GLY A 285 2.92 14.47 10.60
C GLY A 285 3.54 13.13 11.02
N SER A 286 2.84 12.00 10.98
CA SER A 286 3.49 10.68 11.17
C SER A 286 2.83 9.55 10.33
N ALA A 287 3.32 8.31 10.46
CA ALA A 287 2.92 7.20 9.58
C ALA A 287 1.41 6.89 9.66
N GLY A 288 0.70 6.95 8.53
CA GLY A 288 -0.74 6.72 8.47
C GLY A 288 -1.13 5.79 7.33
N VAL A 289 -2.41 5.76 6.97
CA VAL A 289 -2.94 5.00 5.83
C VAL A 289 -2.18 5.32 4.54
N ILE A 290 -1.85 6.59 4.32
CA ILE A 290 -1.08 7.02 3.15
C ILE A 290 0.31 6.37 3.08
N SER A 291 0.97 6.20 4.23
CA SER A 291 2.29 5.59 4.34
C SER A 291 2.26 4.09 4.02
N LEU A 292 1.15 3.42 4.34
CA LEU A 292 0.94 2.01 3.97
C LEU A 292 0.84 1.85 2.45
N TYR A 293 0.06 2.71 1.79
CA TYR A 293 -0.07 2.69 0.33
C TYR A 293 1.24 3.04 -0.39
N GLU A 294 1.99 4.04 0.09
CA GLU A 294 3.32 4.39 -0.45
C GLU A 294 4.28 3.20 -0.36
N LYS A 295 4.33 2.54 0.81
CA LYS A 295 5.19 1.39 1.01
C LYS A 295 4.76 0.17 0.18
N ALA A 296 3.46 -0.14 0.15
CA ALA A 296 2.93 -1.25 -0.63
C ALA A 296 3.25 -1.09 -2.12
N PHE A 297 3.02 0.12 -2.65
CA PHE A 297 3.35 0.45 -4.03
C PHE A 297 4.85 0.30 -4.31
N SER A 298 5.70 0.80 -3.41
CA SER A 298 7.15 0.68 -3.56
C SER A 298 7.66 -0.77 -3.55
N GLN A 299 7.09 -1.65 -2.73
CA GLN A 299 7.48 -3.07 -2.71
C GLN A 299 7.19 -3.81 -4.03
N LEU A 300 6.26 -3.30 -4.85
CA LEU A 300 5.98 -3.81 -6.21
C LEU A 300 6.90 -3.22 -7.28
N HIS A 301 7.79 -2.30 -6.91
CA HIS A 301 8.70 -1.59 -7.81
C HIS A 301 10.15 -1.93 -7.44
N PRO A 302 10.87 -2.75 -8.24
CA PRO A 302 12.24 -3.21 -7.91
C PRO A 302 13.29 -2.11 -7.68
N GLY A 303 13.01 -0.87 -8.11
CA GLY A 303 13.82 0.32 -7.87
C GLY A 303 13.46 1.06 -6.57
N GLY A 304 12.39 0.66 -5.88
CA GLY A 304 11.90 1.23 -4.63
C GLY A 304 11.65 2.72 -4.76
N VAL A 305 12.15 3.51 -3.82
CA VAL A 305 12.04 4.98 -3.78
C VAL A 305 12.80 5.73 -4.89
N ASN A 306 13.51 5.02 -5.78
CA ASN A 306 14.26 5.65 -6.86
C ASN A 306 13.35 5.99 -8.05
N ARG A 307 13.89 6.78 -8.98
CA ARG A 307 13.24 7.02 -10.27
C ARG A 307 13.32 5.78 -11.15
N SER A 308 12.23 5.48 -11.87
CA SER A 308 12.23 4.45 -12.90
C SER A 308 13.28 4.70 -13.99
N THR A 309 13.95 3.63 -14.41
CA THR A 309 14.91 3.57 -15.53
C THR A 309 14.51 2.45 -16.47
N PHE A 310 15.22 2.31 -17.60
CA PHE A 310 14.97 1.21 -18.54
C PHE A 310 15.12 -0.19 -17.91
N PHE A 311 15.93 -0.33 -16.86
CA PHE A 311 16.25 -1.64 -16.23
C PHE A 311 15.63 -1.83 -14.84
N GLU A 312 15.11 -0.76 -14.21
CA GLU A 312 14.60 -0.79 -12.84
C GLU A 312 13.37 0.11 -12.75
N SER A 313 12.23 -0.43 -12.29
CA SER A 313 11.01 0.35 -12.04
C SER A 313 10.99 0.84 -10.61
N GLY A 314 11.00 2.15 -10.38
CA GLY A 314 10.94 2.79 -9.06
C GLY A 314 9.82 3.85 -9.00
N ILE A 315 9.37 4.19 -7.79
CA ILE A 315 8.15 4.97 -7.58
C ILE A 315 8.34 6.48 -7.68
N ALA A 316 9.57 6.98 -7.89
CA ALA A 316 9.78 8.41 -8.09
C ALA A 316 9.59 8.81 -9.56
N ALA A 317 8.92 9.95 -9.78
CA ALA A 317 8.60 10.56 -11.07
C ALA A 317 7.78 9.65 -12.01
N GLY A 318 6.46 9.81 -11.96
CA GLY A 318 5.48 9.14 -12.81
C GLY A 318 4.25 10.02 -13.05
N TYR A 319 3.20 9.46 -13.64
CA TYR A 319 2.02 10.22 -14.08
C TYR A 319 0.73 9.74 -13.41
N PRO A 320 -0.21 10.65 -13.06
CA PRO A 320 -1.48 10.23 -12.46
C PRO A 320 -2.29 9.27 -13.34
N ARG A 321 -2.24 9.40 -14.66
CA ARG A 321 -2.88 8.46 -15.61
C ARG A 321 -2.36 7.01 -15.49
N GLU A 322 -1.21 6.82 -14.86
CA GLU A 322 -0.61 5.51 -14.59
C GLU A 322 -0.82 5.07 -13.13
N ALA A 323 -0.79 6.00 -12.18
CA ALA A 323 -1.04 5.73 -10.76
C ALA A 323 -2.50 5.48 -10.41
N LEU A 324 -3.42 6.29 -10.93
CA LEU A 324 -4.82 6.24 -10.52
C LEU A 324 -5.48 4.88 -10.78
N PRO A 325 -5.21 4.18 -11.90
CA PRO A 325 -5.64 2.79 -12.06
C PRO A 325 -5.04 1.81 -11.06
N ARG A 326 -3.84 2.09 -10.53
CA ARG A 326 -3.20 1.28 -9.47
C ARG A 326 -3.84 1.49 -8.10
N VAL A 327 -4.57 2.59 -7.94
CA VAL A 327 -5.33 2.93 -6.73
C VAL A 327 -6.77 2.41 -6.82
N THR A 328 -7.44 2.57 -7.96
CA THR A 328 -8.88 2.28 -8.08
C THR A 328 -9.23 1.03 -8.87
N GLY A 329 -8.28 0.46 -9.63
CA GLY A 329 -8.55 -0.61 -10.60
C GLY A 329 -9.32 -0.15 -11.84
N GLN A 330 -9.61 1.15 -11.96
CA GLN A 330 -10.41 1.73 -13.04
C GLN A 330 -9.56 2.49 -14.06
N GLY A 331 -10.11 2.70 -15.25
CA GLY A 331 -9.49 3.51 -16.29
C GLY A 331 -9.43 5.01 -15.95
N THR A 332 -8.68 5.75 -16.75
CA THR A 332 -8.58 7.21 -16.66
C THR A 332 -8.87 7.86 -18.00
N SER A 333 -9.27 9.12 -17.95
CA SER A 333 -9.27 10.03 -19.10
C SER A 333 -8.41 11.26 -18.80
N THR A 334 -8.04 11.99 -19.85
CA THR A 334 -7.22 13.20 -19.73
C THR A 334 -7.89 14.33 -20.50
N VAL A 335 -7.87 15.52 -19.91
CA VAL A 335 -8.21 16.79 -20.55
C VAL A 335 -6.89 17.56 -20.71
N ASP A 336 -6.48 17.82 -21.95
CA ASP A 336 -5.22 18.49 -22.26
C ASP A 336 -5.46 20.01 -22.39
N GLY A 337 -4.53 20.83 -21.87
CA GLY A 337 -4.63 22.30 -21.89
C GLY A 337 -4.17 22.96 -23.21
N ASP A 338 -4.13 22.22 -24.32
CA ASP A 338 -3.65 22.71 -25.62
C ASP A 338 -4.79 23.33 -26.47
N GLY A 339 -6.01 23.39 -25.93
CA GLY A 339 -7.24 23.79 -26.63
C GLY A 339 -7.67 22.79 -27.71
N LEU A 340 -8.87 23.00 -28.28
CA LEU A 340 -9.45 22.10 -29.29
C LEU A 340 -8.51 21.90 -30.50
N PHE A 341 -8.04 20.66 -30.72
CA PHE A 341 -7.12 20.26 -31.80
C PHE A 341 -5.71 20.91 -31.75
N GLY A 342 -5.23 21.35 -30.58
CA GLY A 342 -3.91 21.96 -30.44
C GLY A 342 -3.81 23.37 -30.99
N PHE A 343 -4.96 24.06 -31.14
CA PHE A 343 -5.05 25.46 -31.53
C PHE A 343 -5.51 26.31 -30.35
N GLY A 344 -4.56 26.84 -29.58
CA GLY A 344 -4.80 27.68 -28.42
C GLY A 344 -3.77 27.42 -27.32
N SER A 345 -3.88 28.15 -26.21
CA SER A 345 -3.18 27.85 -24.96
C SER A 345 -4.20 27.92 -23.82
N GLY A 346 -4.24 26.92 -22.96
CA GLY A 346 -5.19 26.80 -21.87
C GLY A 346 -6.45 26.00 -22.23
N TYR A 347 -7.36 25.90 -21.26
CA TYR A 347 -8.58 25.11 -21.35
C TYR A 347 -9.73 25.91 -21.95
N ASP A 348 -10.37 25.37 -22.99
CA ASP A 348 -11.58 25.96 -23.57
C ASP A 348 -12.81 25.76 -22.66
N ALA A 349 -13.92 26.44 -22.98
CA ALA A 349 -15.12 26.41 -22.15
C ALA A 349 -15.70 25.00 -21.95
N SER A 350 -15.54 24.09 -22.92
CA SER A 350 -16.01 22.70 -22.81
C SER A 350 -15.09 21.84 -21.93
N GLU A 351 -13.79 22.07 -22.01
CA GLU A 351 -12.77 21.45 -21.18
C GLU A 351 -12.90 21.92 -19.72
N GLN A 352 -13.06 23.23 -19.51
CA GLN A 352 -13.34 23.81 -18.19
C GLN A 352 -14.61 23.20 -17.58
N GLN A 353 -15.69 23.11 -18.36
CA GLN A 353 -16.94 22.50 -17.90
C GLN A 353 -16.75 21.03 -17.50
N THR A 354 -15.96 20.26 -18.26
CA THR A 354 -15.64 18.86 -17.94
C THR A 354 -14.88 18.77 -16.61
N ILE A 355 -13.91 19.65 -16.37
CA ILE A 355 -13.14 19.70 -15.13
C ILE A 355 -14.03 20.12 -13.94
N ILE A 356 -14.91 21.11 -14.14
CA ILE A 356 -15.88 21.57 -13.12
C ILE A 356 -16.80 20.42 -12.71
N GLU A 357 -17.35 19.69 -13.68
CA GLU A 357 -18.23 18.54 -13.42
C GLU A 357 -17.50 17.42 -12.68
N ALA A 358 -16.27 17.09 -13.08
CA ALA A 358 -15.47 16.07 -12.43
C ALA A 358 -15.12 16.44 -10.98
N ALA A 359 -14.54 17.63 -10.76
CA ALA A 359 -14.13 18.07 -9.43
C ALA A 359 -15.30 18.13 -8.44
N ASN A 360 -16.47 18.57 -8.89
CA ASN A 360 -17.65 18.76 -8.03
C ASN A 360 -18.51 17.50 -7.86
N SER A 361 -18.30 16.45 -8.65
CA SER A 361 -19.05 15.19 -8.55
C SER A 361 -18.39 14.15 -7.65
N GLY A 362 -17.22 14.46 -7.06
CA GLY A 362 -16.43 13.50 -6.28
C GLY A 362 -15.60 12.54 -7.15
N GLN A 363 -15.50 12.83 -8.46
CA GLN A 363 -14.61 12.12 -9.37
C GLN A 363 -13.14 12.48 -9.06
N PRO A 364 -12.21 11.50 -8.95
CA PRO A 364 -10.80 11.80 -8.73
C PRO A 364 -10.26 12.69 -9.87
N THR A 365 -9.84 13.91 -9.53
CA THR A 365 -9.45 14.95 -10.50
C THR A 365 -8.07 15.49 -10.10
N ILE A 366 -7.08 15.36 -10.99
CA ILE A 366 -5.67 15.64 -10.68
C ILE A 366 -5.07 16.51 -11.78
N ALA A 367 -4.58 17.69 -11.44
CA ALA A 367 -3.93 18.61 -12.37
C ALA A 367 -2.40 18.41 -12.37
N ASN A 368 -1.77 18.53 -13.55
CA ASN A 368 -0.33 18.27 -13.72
C ASN A 368 0.40 19.43 -14.38
N THR A 369 1.59 19.74 -13.88
CA THR A 369 2.47 20.78 -14.45
C THR A 369 3.58 20.23 -15.36
N GLU A 370 3.65 18.92 -15.59
CA GLU A 370 4.75 18.29 -16.35
C GLU A 370 4.77 18.65 -17.85
N ASN A 371 3.61 19.02 -18.42
CA ASN A 371 3.46 19.39 -19.82
C ASN A 371 3.37 20.91 -20.07
N SER A 372 3.67 21.76 -19.08
CA SER A 372 3.67 23.21 -19.29
C SER A 372 5.06 23.72 -19.67
N ASP A 373 5.12 24.48 -20.75
CA ASP A 373 6.31 25.21 -21.21
C ASP A 373 6.49 26.57 -20.49
N ALA A 374 5.56 26.98 -19.63
CA ALA A 374 5.60 28.27 -18.92
C ALA A 374 6.65 28.32 -17.78
N PHE A 375 7.20 27.18 -17.37
CA PHE A 375 8.19 27.12 -16.30
C PHE A 375 9.61 27.44 -16.79
N GLU A 376 10.11 28.63 -16.45
CA GLU A 376 11.52 28.99 -16.64
C GLU A 376 12.46 28.32 -15.61
N ASN A 377 11.94 27.97 -14.43
CA ASN A 377 12.67 27.40 -13.30
C ASN A 377 11.96 26.15 -12.73
N ARG A 378 12.47 25.60 -11.62
CA ARG A 378 11.82 24.46 -10.92
C ARG A 378 10.47 24.83 -10.29
N THR A 379 10.27 26.11 -10.03
CA THR A 379 9.01 26.67 -9.55
C THR A 379 8.63 27.89 -10.38
N ALA A 380 7.36 28.23 -10.36
CA ALA A 380 6.82 29.46 -10.93
C ALA A 380 5.92 30.15 -9.90
N PRO A 381 6.00 31.48 -9.75
CA PRO A 381 5.16 32.20 -8.80
C PRO A 381 3.80 32.52 -9.44
N VAL A 382 2.70 32.20 -8.75
CA VAL A 382 1.32 32.42 -9.24
C VAL A 382 0.48 33.12 -8.18
N ASP A 383 -0.45 33.98 -8.62
CA ASP A 383 -1.39 34.65 -7.74
C ASP A 383 -2.53 33.71 -7.36
N VAL A 384 -2.79 33.58 -6.06
CA VAL A 384 -3.77 32.64 -5.51
C VAL A 384 -4.54 33.25 -4.35
N THR A 385 -5.69 32.66 -4.06
CA THR A 385 -6.43 32.90 -2.82
C THR A 385 -6.24 31.71 -1.87
N LEU A 386 -5.78 31.97 -0.65
CA LEU A 386 -5.68 30.94 0.40
C LEU A 386 -7.04 30.66 1.04
N PRO A 387 -7.24 29.53 1.76
CA PRO A 387 -8.52 29.16 2.37
C PRO A 387 -9.09 30.20 3.36
N ASN A 388 -8.24 31.06 3.92
CA ASN A 388 -8.64 32.17 4.80
C ASN A 388 -9.11 33.43 4.03
N GLY A 389 -9.18 33.37 2.69
CA GLY A 389 -9.53 34.49 1.81
C GLY A 389 -8.39 35.45 1.51
N GLN A 390 -7.16 35.17 1.96
CA GLN A 390 -6.01 36.02 1.68
C GLN A 390 -5.51 35.80 0.26
N GLU A 391 -5.46 36.86 -0.55
CA GLU A 391 -4.74 36.89 -1.81
C GLU A 391 -3.23 36.99 -1.57
N THR A 392 -2.45 36.15 -2.24
CA THR A 392 -0.99 36.10 -2.12
C THR A 392 -0.38 35.45 -3.36
N ARG A 393 0.95 35.55 -3.48
CA ARG A 393 1.72 34.82 -4.48
C ARG A 393 2.41 33.60 -3.87
N ILE A 394 2.26 32.44 -4.51
CA ILE A 394 2.91 31.19 -4.10
C ILE A 394 3.73 30.58 -5.23
N ASP A 395 4.75 29.81 -4.87
CA ASP A 395 5.56 29.04 -5.79
C ASP A 395 4.93 27.67 -6.05
N ILE A 396 4.46 27.43 -7.28
CA ILE A 396 4.05 26.10 -7.75
C ILE A 396 5.23 25.38 -8.39
N TYR A 397 5.26 24.05 -8.28
CA TYR A 397 6.35 23.19 -8.75
C TYR A 397 6.15 22.69 -10.18
N ARG A 398 7.23 22.69 -10.97
CA ARG A 398 7.31 22.07 -12.31
C ARG A 398 7.34 20.54 -12.19
N GLY A 399 6.63 19.84 -13.06
CA GLY A 399 6.61 18.36 -13.07
C GLY A 399 5.98 17.78 -11.80
N HIS A 400 4.90 18.39 -11.33
CA HIS A 400 4.22 18.07 -10.08
C HIS A 400 2.72 17.89 -10.28
N SER A 401 2.11 17.06 -9.44
CA SER A 401 0.67 16.76 -9.48
C SER A 401 -0.04 17.39 -8.29
N TYR A 402 -1.22 17.96 -8.52
CA TYR A 402 -2.08 18.57 -7.51
C TYR A 402 -3.48 17.97 -7.58
N VAL A 403 -4.14 17.81 -6.44
CA VAL A 403 -5.54 17.38 -6.40
C VAL A 403 -6.42 18.59 -6.67
N VAL A 404 -7.40 18.47 -7.58
CA VAL A 404 -8.46 19.47 -7.75
C VAL A 404 -9.63 19.04 -6.89
N THR A 405 -9.95 19.83 -5.87
CA THR A 405 -11.03 19.51 -4.91
C THR A 405 -12.34 20.21 -5.24
N HIS A 406 -12.27 21.33 -5.94
CA HIS A 406 -13.40 22.13 -6.36
C HIS A 406 -13.02 22.97 -7.59
N ALA A 407 -13.99 23.27 -8.46
CA ALA A 407 -13.81 24.22 -9.55
C ALA A 407 -15.14 24.89 -9.90
N ASP A 408 -15.07 26.15 -10.34
CA ASP A 408 -16.22 26.93 -10.79
C ASP A 408 -15.82 27.89 -11.93
N SER A 409 -16.68 28.85 -12.28
CA SER A 409 -16.40 29.81 -13.36
C SER A 409 -15.25 30.79 -13.06
N SER A 410 -14.86 30.93 -11.80
CA SER A 410 -13.77 31.83 -11.37
C SER A 410 -12.40 31.14 -11.35
N GLY A 411 -12.36 29.83 -11.14
CA GLY A 411 -11.11 29.09 -11.10
C GLY A 411 -11.23 27.72 -10.45
N LEU A 412 -10.10 27.22 -9.93
CA LEU A 412 -9.99 25.90 -9.32
C LEU A 412 -9.38 25.99 -7.93
N THR A 413 -9.84 25.16 -7.01
CA THR A 413 -9.21 24.93 -5.70
C THR A 413 -8.39 23.66 -5.74
N LEU A 414 -7.10 23.80 -5.50
CA LEU A 414 -6.13 22.72 -5.54
C LEU A 414 -5.55 22.42 -4.16
N VAL A 415 -5.11 21.18 -3.96
CA VAL A 415 -4.33 20.76 -2.79
C VAL A 415 -3.01 20.16 -3.25
N ASN A 416 -1.91 20.72 -2.77
CA ASN A 416 -0.57 20.21 -3.04
C ASN A 416 -0.27 18.99 -2.13
N PRO A 417 0.08 17.80 -2.70
CA PRO A 417 0.46 16.64 -1.90
C PRO A 417 1.71 16.83 -1.04
N HIS A 418 2.55 17.85 -1.28
CA HIS A 418 3.60 18.28 -0.33
C HIS A 418 3.03 18.77 1.02
N GLY A 419 1.72 19.01 1.11
CA GLY A 419 1.06 19.56 2.29
C GLY A 419 1.29 21.05 2.50
N THR A 420 2.10 21.71 1.67
CA THR A 420 2.39 23.15 1.70
C THR A 420 2.86 23.64 0.32
N ASN A 421 2.78 24.95 0.09
CA ASN A 421 3.52 25.67 -0.95
C ASN A 421 4.37 26.76 -0.29
N THR A 422 5.38 27.28 -0.97
CA THR A 422 6.15 28.43 -0.48
C THR A 422 5.47 29.72 -0.90
N VAL A 423 5.26 30.66 0.02
CA VAL A 423 4.84 32.04 -0.29
C VAL A 423 6.04 32.79 -0.88
N SER A 424 5.91 33.26 -2.12
CA SER A 424 7.05 33.77 -2.90
C SER A 424 7.73 34.98 -2.26
N GLU A 425 6.97 35.85 -1.59
CA GLU A 425 7.49 37.09 -0.98
C GLU A 425 8.25 36.86 0.32
N THR A 426 7.81 35.89 1.12
CA THR A 426 8.29 35.70 2.50
C THR A 426 9.11 34.42 2.68
N GLY A 427 9.02 33.47 1.75
CA GLY A 427 9.60 32.14 1.87
C GLY A 427 8.89 31.24 2.91
N THR A 428 7.75 31.68 3.46
CA THR A 428 7.00 30.91 4.46
C THR A 428 6.12 29.84 3.81
N ALA A 429 5.87 28.74 4.51
CA ALA A 429 4.97 27.70 4.02
C ALA A 429 3.48 28.11 4.14
N THR A 430 2.66 27.79 3.14
CA THR A 430 1.20 27.89 3.22
C THR A 430 0.63 26.84 4.18
N PRO A 431 -0.52 27.09 4.81
CA PRO A 431 -1.20 26.06 5.59
C PRO A 431 -1.77 24.98 4.67
N ASN A 432 -1.43 23.72 4.94
CA ASN A 432 -2.04 22.49 4.38
C ASN A 432 -2.07 22.37 2.85
N GLY A 433 -1.32 23.21 2.12
CA GLY A 433 -1.12 23.10 0.68
C GLY A 433 -2.35 23.44 -0.19
N GLU A 434 -3.45 23.89 0.40
CA GLU A 434 -4.68 24.28 -0.30
C GLU A 434 -4.62 25.74 -0.78
N PHE A 435 -5.08 25.99 -2.01
CA PHE A 435 -5.18 27.31 -2.61
C PHE A 435 -6.15 27.32 -3.79
N THR A 436 -6.71 28.48 -4.11
CA THR A 436 -7.55 28.71 -5.29
C THR A 436 -6.80 29.55 -6.31
N ILE A 437 -6.84 29.15 -7.58
CA ILE A 437 -6.14 29.79 -8.72
C ILE A 437 -7.13 30.13 -9.83
N SER A 438 -6.86 31.18 -10.61
CA SER A 438 -7.68 31.58 -11.75
C SER A 438 -7.58 30.58 -12.91
N TRP A 439 -8.55 30.56 -13.83
CA TRP A 439 -8.47 29.76 -15.07
C TRP A 439 -7.34 30.22 -15.99
N GLU A 440 -6.96 31.50 -15.96
CA GLU A 440 -5.88 32.06 -16.76
C GLU A 440 -4.53 31.47 -16.32
N ASP A 441 -4.19 31.62 -15.03
CA ASP A 441 -2.96 31.05 -14.48
C ASP A 441 -2.99 29.51 -14.53
N PHE A 442 -4.15 28.89 -14.31
CA PHE A 442 -4.28 27.45 -14.44
C PHE A 442 -3.97 26.96 -15.85
N GLY A 443 -4.53 27.61 -16.87
CA GLY A 443 -4.29 27.30 -18.28
C GLY A 443 -2.83 27.53 -18.72
N GLU A 444 -2.13 28.47 -18.10
CA GLU A 444 -0.72 28.74 -18.36
C GLU A 444 0.20 27.63 -17.78
N TYR A 445 -0.03 27.22 -16.53
CA TYR A 445 0.92 26.37 -15.80
C TYR A 445 0.54 24.88 -15.72
N TYR A 446 -0.72 24.51 -15.94
CA TYR A 446 -1.19 23.13 -15.79
C TYR A 446 -1.53 22.53 -17.16
N GLY A 447 -0.59 21.79 -17.73
CA GLY A 447 -0.71 21.28 -19.11
C GLY A 447 -1.74 20.16 -19.31
N ASN A 448 -2.18 19.46 -18.25
CA ASN A 448 -3.32 18.54 -18.35
C ASN A 448 -3.99 18.28 -17.00
N VAL A 449 -5.21 17.74 -17.08
CA VAL A 449 -5.98 17.19 -15.95
C VAL A 449 -6.29 15.71 -16.21
N THR A 450 -5.94 14.85 -15.25
CA THR A 450 -6.32 13.44 -15.26
C THR A 450 -7.60 13.24 -14.45
N LEU A 451 -8.58 12.57 -15.05
CA LEU A 451 -9.86 12.21 -14.44
C LEU A 451 -9.93 10.68 -14.25
N GLY A 452 -10.25 10.22 -13.05
CA GLY A 452 -10.40 8.80 -12.72
C GLY A 452 -11.83 8.37 -12.46
N ALA A 453 -11.98 7.14 -11.98
CA ALA A 453 -13.24 6.63 -11.46
C ALA A 453 -12.96 5.76 -10.22
N VAL A 454 -13.92 5.75 -9.29
CA VAL A 454 -13.89 4.91 -8.07
C VAL A 454 -14.74 3.64 -8.26
N LYS A 455 -15.61 3.59 -9.28
CA LYS A 455 -16.52 2.48 -9.59
C LYS A 455 -16.45 2.09 -11.05
#